data_AF-A0A142XMD9-F1
#
_entry.id   AF-A0A142XMD9-F1
#
_cell.length_a   1.000
_cell.length_b   1.000
_cell.length_c   1.000
_cell.angle_alpha   90.00
_cell.angle_beta   90.00
_cell.angle_gamma   90.00
#
_symmetry.space_group_name_H-M   'P 1'
#
loop_
_entity.id
_entity.type
_entity.pdbx_description
1 polymer ?
#
loop_
_entity_poly.entity_id
_entity_poly.type
_entity_poly.pdbx_seq_one_letter_code
_entity_poly.pdbx_strand_id
1 'polypeptide(L)'
;MTADRLLLWLMRIDAGVVLCAFPCAFLPFGWMDTVHRDWLGLGPLPDAVITRYMTRSLSLVYAMHGAIVLAITLDWKRYRPLVPVLAWLHAVLGVGLLIVDLSAGVPWWWTAGEGPGLVAFGFVKLFLYRRASRTAPSVS
;
A
#
# COMPACT_ATOMS: atom_id res chain seq x y z
N MET A 1 16.99 -14.47 -10.74
CA MET A 1 15.70 -13.86 -11.14
C MET A 1 15.97 -12.62 -11.97
N THR A 2 15.19 -12.35 -13.03
CA THR A 2 15.30 -11.09 -13.79
C THR A 2 14.65 -9.93 -13.03
N ALA A 3 15.05 -8.69 -13.32
CA ALA A 3 14.46 -7.51 -12.69
C ALA A 3 12.94 -7.40 -12.97
N ASP A 4 12.49 -7.81 -14.15
CA ASP A 4 11.06 -7.86 -14.50
C ASP A 4 10.29 -8.85 -13.62
N ARG A 5 10.83 -10.06 -13.43
CA ARG A 5 10.19 -11.08 -12.59
C ARG A 5 10.17 -10.67 -11.12
N LEU A 6 11.23 -9.99 -10.65
CA LEU A 6 11.27 -9.44 -9.30
C LEU A 6 10.21 -8.33 -9.13
N LEU A 7 10.08 -7.44 -10.12
CA LEU A 7 9.06 -6.39 -10.11
C LEU A 7 7.64 -6.98 -10.12
N LEU A 8 7.37 -8.00 -10.94
CA LEU A 8 6.08 -8.70 -10.96
C LEU A 8 5.75 -9.31 -9.59
N TRP A 9 6.72 -9.98 -8.95
CA TRP A 9 6.52 -10.54 -7.62
C TRP A 9 6.27 -9.46 -6.57
N LEU A 10 7.01 -8.35 -6.62
CA LEU A 10 6.79 -7.21 -5.74
C LEU A 10 5.35 -6.68 -5.88
N MET A 11 4.88 -6.50 -7.12
CA MET A 11 3.51 -6.06 -7.41
C MET A 11 2.43 -7.06 -6.95
N ARG A 12 2.71 -8.37 -6.99
CA ARG A 12 1.77 -9.39 -6.50
C ARG A 12 1.70 -9.41 -4.98
N ILE A 13 2.83 -9.24 -4.31
CA ILE A 13 2.88 -9.12 -2.84
C ILE A 13 2.14 -7.86 -2.41
N ASP A 14 2.38 -6.73 -3.09
CA ASP A 14 1.64 -5.47 -2.90
C ASP A 14 0.13 -5.70 -2.98
N ALA A 15 -0.34 -6.26 -4.10
CA ALA A 15 -1.74 -6.56 -4.32
C ALA A 15 -2.32 -7.48 -3.23
N GLY A 16 -1.60 -8.54 -2.88
CA GLY A 16 -2.04 -9.52 -1.86
C GLY A 16 -2.16 -8.89 -0.48
N VAL A 17 -1.15 -8.14 -0.03
CA VAL A 17 -1.14 -7.48 1.28
C VAL A 17 -2.28 -6.46 1.36
N VAL A 18 -2.45 -5.62 0.35
CA VAL A 18 -3.49 -4.58 0.37
C VAL A 18 -4.89 -5.19 0.23
N LEU A 19 -5.06 -6.28 -0.53
CA LEU A 19 -6.34 -7.01 -0.64
C LEU A 19 -6.81 -7.61 0.70
N CYS A 20 -5.89 -7.93 1.62
CA CYS A 20 -6.26 -8.39 2.96
C CYS A 20 -7.08 -7.35 3.75
N ALA A 21 -7.13 -6.08 3.31
CA ALA A 21 -8.03 -5.08 3.88
C ALA A 21 -9.52 -5.39 3.63
N PHE A 22 -9.87 -6.16 2.60
CA PHE A 22 -11.26 -6.49 2.27
C PHE A 22 -12.01 -7.16 3.43
N PRO A 23 -11.54 -8.29 4.01
CA PRO A 23 -12.21 -8.88 5.17
C PRO A 23 -12.20 -7.93 6.38
N CYS A 24 -11.20 -7.06 6.53
CA CYS A 24 -11.11 -6.10 7.63
C CYS A 24 -12.27 -5.09 7.65
N ALA A 25 -12.89 -4.79 6.51
CA ALA A 25 -14.06 -3.92 6.43
C ALA A 25 -15.28 -4.49 7.19
N PHE A 26 -15.33 -5.81 7.40
CA PHE A 26 -16.46 -6.51 8.03
C PHE A 26 -16.14 -7.00 9.44
N LEU A 27 -14.91 -6.80 9.93
CA LEU A 27 -14.54 -7.22 11.27
C LEU A 27 -15.35 -6.46 12.34
N PRO A 28 -15.63 -7.10 13.49
CA PRO A 28 -16.27 -6.44 14.62
C PRO A 28 -15.48 -5.22 15.07
N PHE A 29 -16.17 -4.12 15.38
CA PHE A 29 -15.51 -2.89 15.84
C PHE A 29 -14.71 -3.12 17.14
N GLY A 30 -15.18 -4.02 18.01
CA GLY A 30 -14.46 -4.40 19.22
C GLY A 30 -13.07 -5.02 18.96
N TRP A 31 -12.87 -5.71 17.83
CA TRP A 31 -11.53 -6.22 17.48
C TRP A 31 -10.58 -5.08 17.10
N MET A 32 -11.09 -4.07 16.39
CA MET A 32 -10.31 -2.87 16.06
C MET A 32 -9.93 -2.11 17.34
N ASP A 33 -10.86 -1.98 18.28
CA ASP A 33 -10.61 -1.35 19.59
C ASP A 33 -9.58 -2.13 20.42
N THR A 34 -9.66 -3.46 20.48
CA THR A 34 -8.64 -4.29 21.13
C THR A 34 -7.25 -4.06 20.53
N VAL A 35 -7.13 -4.01 19.20
CA VAL A 35 -5.83 -3.73 18.56
C VAL A 35 -5.35 -2.31 18.87
N HIS A 36 -6.21 -1.31 18.73
CA HIS A 36 -5.89 0.11 18.99
C HIS A 36 -5.42 0.32 20.44
N ARG A 37 -6.12 -0.28 21.40
CA ARG A 37 -5.86 -0.14 22.83
C ARG A 37 -4.71 -1.01 23.33
N ASP A 38 -4.79 -2.32 23.06
CA ASP A 38 -3.96 -3.31 23.76
C ASP A 38 -2.68 -3.65 23.00
N TRP A 39 -2.68 -3.52 21.67
CA TRP A 39 -1.53 -3.93 20.84
C TRP A 39 -0.72 -2.72 20.39
N LEU A 40 -1.42 -1.63 20.03
CA LEU A 40 -0.80 -0.39 19.55
C LEU A 40 -0.57 0.62 20.68
N GLY A 41 -1.25 0.48 21.82
CA GLY A 41 -1.11 1.38 22.97
C GLY A 41 -1.65 2.79 22.71
N LEU A 42 -2.58 2.95 21.76
CA LEU A 42 -3.15 4.25 21.36
C LEU A 42 -4.39 4.63 22.18
N GLY A 43 -4.74 3.85 23.21
CA GLY A 43 -5.92 4.05 24.03
C GLY A 43 -7.20 3.51 23.41
N PRO A 44 -8.38 3.83 23.96
CA PRO A 44 -9.65 3.37 23.41
C PRO A 44 -9.92 4.01 22.03
N LEU A 45 -10.40 3.21 21.08
CA LEU A 45 -10.81 3.70 19.77
C LEU A 45 -12.14 4.45 19.92
N PRO A 46 -12.24 5.73 19.51
CA PRO A 46 -13.46 6.50 19.69
C PRO A 46 -14.65 5.87 18.96
N ASP A 47 -15.68 5.49 19.71
CA ASP A 47 -16.90 4.90 19.18
C ASP A 47 -17.86 5.96 18.61
N ALA A 48 -17.39 6.66 17.58
CA ALA A 48 -18.15 7.65 16.84
C ALA A 48 -18.59 7.11 15.48
N VAL A 49 -19.70 7.64 14.95
CA VAL A 49 -20.22 7.29 13.62
C VAL A 49 -19.14 7.47 12.54
N ILE A 50 -18.40 8.58 12.60
CA ILE A 50 -17.34 8.87 11.64
C ILE A 50 -16.18 7.86 11.73
N THR A 51 -15.79 7.43 12.92
CA THR A 51 -14.73 6.42 13.11
C THR A 51 -15.14 5.10 12.48
N ARG A 52 -16.35 4.63 12.77
CA ARG A 52 -16.89 3.38 12.23
C ARG A 52 -17.01 3.39 10.71
N TYR A 53 -17.43 4.54 10.15
CA TYR A 53 -17.53 4.72 8.71
C TYR A 53 -16.15 4.73 8.06
N MET A 54 -15.25 5.60 8.54
CA MET A 54 -13.91 5.80 7.98
C MET A 54 -13.07 4.52 7.98
N THR A 55 -13.02 3.76 9.08
CA THR A 55 -12.20 2.53 9.13
C THR A 55 -12.66 1.48 8.12
N ARG A 56 -13.98 1.38 7.88
CA ARG A 56 -14.57 0.45 6.91
C ARG A 56 -14.40 0.93 5.48
N SER A 57 -14.75 2.20 5.20
CA SER A 57 -14.60 2.76 3.86
C SER A 57 -13.13 2.76 3.42
N LEU A 58 -12.20 3.07 4.33
CA LEU A 58 -10.77 3.03 4.04
C LEU A 58 -10.30 1.61 3.70
N SER A 59 -10.76 0.61 4.45
CA SER A 59 -10.48 -0.81 4.17
C SER A 59 -10.98 -1.22 2.77
N LEU A 60 -12.16 -0.75 2.35
CA LEU A 60 -12.70 -0.97 1.01
C LEU A 60 -11.92 -0.24 -0.09
N VAL A 61 -11.44 0.97 0.16
CA VAL A 61 -10.56 1.71 -0.76
C VAL A 61 -9.24 0.97 -0.97
N TYR A 62 -8.64 0.45 0.11
CA TYR A 62 -7.45 -0.40 0.00
C TYR A 62 -7.76 -1.67 -0.78
N ALA A 63 -8.84 -2.39 -0.47
CA ALA A 63 -9.25 -3.57 -1.23
C ALA A 63 -9.42 -3.28 -2.73
N MET A 64 -10.05 -2.14 -3.08
CA MET A 64 -10.20 -1.70 -4.47
C MET A 64 -8.83 -1.46 -5.13
N HIS A 65 -7.91 -0.76 -4.47
CA HIS A 65 -6.55 -0.56 -4.97
C HIS A 65 -5.81 -1.88 -5.17
N GLY A 66 -5.86 -2.77 -4.17
CA GLY A 66 -5.26 -4.10 -4.26
C GLY A 66 -5.82 -4.93 -5.42
N ALA A 67 -7.13 -4.85 -5.69
CA ALA A 67 -7.76 -5.51 -6.84
C ALA A 67 -7.27 -4.96 -8.18
N ILE A 68 -7.10 -3.63 -8.30
CA ILE A 68 -6.54 -2.99 -9.49
C ILE A 68 -5.10 -3.46 -9.72
N VAL A 69 -4.27 -3.46 -8.67
CA VAL A 69 -2.88 -3.93 -8.76
C VAL A 69 -2.83 -5.41 -9.12
N LEU A 70 -3.70 -6.25 -8.53
CA LEU A 70 -3.80 -7.66 -8.88
C LEU A 70 -4.13 -7.83 -10.37
N ALA A 71 -5.13 -7.12 -10.90
CA ALA A 71 -5.51 -7.17 -12.31
C ALA A 71 -4.34 -6.80 -13.25
N ILE A 72 -3.54 -5.79 -12.88
CA ILE A 72 -2.32 -5.43 -13.61
C ILE A 72 -1.32 -6.60 -13.65
N THR A 73 -1.20 -7.38 -12.56
CA THR A 73 -0.29 -8.52 -12.52
C THR A 73 -0.80 -9.76 -13.26
N LEU A 74 -2.10 -9.84 -13.56
CA LEU A 74 -2.70 -10.94 -14.32
C LEU A 74 -2.38 -10.81 -15.82
N ASP A 75 -2.44 -9.59 -16.37
CA ASP A 75 -1.99 -9.28 -17.74
C ASP A 75 -0.76 -8.35 -17.70
N TRP A 76 0.32 -8.90 -17.13
CA TRP A 76 1.54 -8.15 -16.84
C TRP A 76 2.17 -7.51 -18.07
N LYS A 77 2.22 -8.22 -19.20
CA LYS A 77 2.87 -7.71 -20.43
C LYS A 77 2.17 -6.45 -20.94
N ARG A 78 0.84 -6.41 -20.87
CA ARG A 78 0.03 -5.28 -21.32
C ARG A 78 0.08 -4.10 -20.36
N TYR A 79 -0.01 -4.36 -19.05
CA TYR A 79 -0.20 -3.30 -18.06
C TYR A 79 1.07 -2.89 -17.29
N ARG A 80 2.20 -3.57 -17.47
CA ARG A 80 3.50 -3.16 -16.89
C ARG A 80 3.84 -1.67 -17.10
N PRO A 81 3.52 -1.02 -18.24
CA PRO A 81 3.75 0.42 -18.40
C PRO A 81 3.05 1.32 -17.38
N LEU A 82 2.06 0.82 -16.62
CA LEU A 82 1.40 1.56 -15.54
C LEU A 82 2.21 1.58 -14.22
N VAL A 83 3.24 0.74 -14.09
CA VAL A 83 4.05 0.64 -12.87
C VAL A 83 4.67 1.99 -12.47
N PRO A 84 5.26 2.81 -13.36
CA PRO A 84 5.80 4.10 -12.97
C PRO A 84 4.74 5.05 -12.41
N VAL A 85 3.52 5.02 -12.97
CA VAL A 85 2.40 5.82 -12.47
C VAL A 85 2.05 5.39 -11.05
N LEU A 86 1.85 4.08 -10.83
CA LEU A 86 1.60 3.54 -9.49
C LEU A 86 2.74 3.89 -8.53
N ALA A 87 3.98 3.77 -8.95
CA ALA A 87 5.12 4.06 -8.11
C ALA A 87 5.18 5.53 -7.64
N TRP A 88 4.88 6.47 -8.53
CA TRP A 88 4.75 7.88 -8.16
C TRP A 88 3.55 8.15 -7.26
N LEU A 89 2.41 7.51 -7.52
CA LEU A 89 1.25 7.61 -6.63
C LEU A 89 1.57 7.12 -5.22
N HIS A 90 2.30 6.01 -5.07
CA HIS A 90 2.76 5.53 -3.75
C HIS A 90 3.73 6.51 -3.09
N ALA A 91 4.64 7.11 -3.86
CA ALA A 91 5.57 8.10 -3.31
C ALA A 91 4.85 9.37 -2.83
N VAL A 92 3.91 9.90 -3.63
CA VAL A 92 3.10 11.06 -3.25
C VAL A 92 2.22 10.74 -2.04
N LEU A 93 1.58 9.57 -2.03
CA LEU A 93 0.78 9.11 -0.89
C LEU A 93 1.65 8.99 0.37
N GLY A 94 2.86 8.42 0.26
CA GLY A 94 3.78 8.29 1.40
C GLY A 94 4.22 9.64 1.97
N VAL A 95 4.46 10.64 1.13
CA VAL A 95 4.72 12.02 1.59
C VAL A 95 3.49 12.59 2.31
N GLY A 96 2.29 12.38 1.75
CA GLY A 96 1.04 12.80 2.39
C GLY A 96 0.83 12.15 3.76
N LEU A 97 1.01 10.84 3.86
CA LEU A 97 0.90 10.09 5.11
C LEU A 97 1.94 10.52 6.13
N LEU A 98 3.19 10.77 5.72
CA LEU A 98 4.20 11.31 6.63
C LEU A 98 3.75 12.63 7.27
N ILE A 99 3.12 13.53 6.51
CA ILE A 99 2.61 14.79 7.05
C ILE A 99 1.46 14.52 8.04
N VAL A 100 0.54 13.61 7.69
CA VAL A 100 -0.58 13.22 8.55
C VAL A 100 -0.07 12.60 9.86
N ASP A 101 0.86 11.65 9.80
CA ASP A 101 1.43 10.95 10.95
C ASP A 101 2.09 11.92 11.93
N LEU A 102 2.92 12.82 11.41
CA LEU A 102 3.58 13.86 12.21
C LEU A 102 2.57 14.80 12.85
N SER A 103 1.48 15.13 12.14
CA SER A 103 0.42 15.99 12.68
C SER A 103 -0.46 15.27 13.73
N ALA A 104 -0.63 13.96 13.60
CA ALA A 104 -1.43 13.13 14.49
C ALA A 104 -0.65 12.69 15.75
N GLY A 105 0.68 12.80 15.75
CA GLY A 105 1.52 12.41 16.88
C GLY A 105 1.56 10.90 17.11
N VAL A 106 1.38 10.10 16.06
CA VAL A 106 1.47 8.63 16.15
C VAL A 106 2.91 8.19 16.45
N PRO A 107 3.13 6.96 16.98
CA PRO A 107 4.46 6.48 17.31
C PRO A 107 5.46 6.55 16.14
N TRP A 108 6.75 6.77 16.45
CA TRP A 108 7.78 6.94 15.43
C TRP A 108 7.95 5.72 14.51
N TRP A 109 7.77 4.51 15.04
CA TRP A 109 7.91 3.26 14.28
C TRP A 109 6.75 3.09 13.29
N TRP A 110 5.56 3.60 13.64
CA TRP A 110 4.39 3.67 12.75
C TRP A 110 4.69 4.67 11.63
N THR A 111 5.09 5.89 12.00
CA THR A 111 5.43 6.96 11.06
C THR A 111 6.49 6.52 10.07
N ALA A 112 7.55 5.82 10.53
CA ALA A 112 8.64 5.35 9.69
C ALA A 112 8.20 4.23 8.72
N GLY A 113 7.31 3.34 9.18
CA GLY A 113 6.80 2.23 8.37
C GLY A 113 5.79 2.68 7.31
N GLU A 114 4.97 3.68 7.61
CA GLU A 114 3.93 4.17 6.71
C GLU A 114 4.49 5.16 5.68
N GLY A 115 4.70 6.43 6.05
CA GLY A 115 5.08 7.47 5.09
C GLY A 115 6.39 7.19 4.33
N PRO A 116 7.56 7.19 5.00
CA PRO A 116 8.86 6.92 4.37
C PRO A 116 8.95 5.52 3.76
N GLY A 117 8.33 4.52 4.40
CA GLY A 117 8.25 3.16 3.87
C GLY A 117 7.57 3.11 2.50
N LEU A 118 6.44 3.81 2.34
CA LEU A 118 5.69 3.86 1.09
C LEU A 118 6.43 4.64 -0.01
N VAL A 119 7.14 5.71 0.37
CA VAL A 119 8.04 6.44 -0.53
C VAL A 119 9.15 5.55 -1.05
N ALA A 120 9.85 4.85 -0.16
CA ALA A 120 10.91 3.91 -0.53
C ALA A 120 10.37 2.80 -1.44
N PHE A 121 9.18 2.27 -1.13
CA PHE A 121 8.52 1.25 -1.94
C PHE A 121 8.20 1.73 -3.36
N GLY A 122 7.73 2.97 -3.53
CA GLY A 122 7.58 3.62 -4.84
C GLY A 122 8.90 3.68 -5.61
N PHE A 123 9.98 4.13 -4.98
CA PHE A 123 11.29 4.21 -5.65
C PHE A 123 11.87 2.84 -6.02
N VAL A 124 11.66 1.80 -5.19
CA VAL A 124 12.05 0.43 -5.52
C VAL A 124 11.30 -0.06 -6.78
N LYS A 125 9.99 0.21 -6.90
CA LYS A 125 9.20 -0.10 -8.10
C LYS A 125 9.78 0.60 -9.34
N LEU A 126 10.09 1.90 -9.25
CA LEU A 126 10.72 2.66 -10.36
C LEU A 126 12.09 2.12 -10.74
N PHE A 127 12.93 1.78 -9.75
CA PHE A 127 14.26 1.24 -9.98
C PHE A 127 14.20 -0.10 -10.72
N LEU A 128 13.36 -1.03 -10.25
CA LEU A 128 13.21 -2.34 -10.89
C LEU A 128 12.60 -2.22 -12.29
N TYR A 129 11.64 -1.32 -12.49
CA TYR A 129 11.06 -1.03 -13.80
C TYR A 129 12.14 -0.56 -14.79
N ARG A 130 12.94 0.43 -14.40
CA ARG A 130 14.03 0.96 -15.24
C ARG A 130 15.08 -0.10 -15.55
N ARG A 131 15.46 -0.91 -14.56
CA ARG A 131 16.42 -2.01 -14.74
C ARG A 131 15.89 -3.05 -15.72
N ALA A 132 14.62 -3.42 -15.59
CA ALA A 132 13.96 -4.40 -16.46
C ALA A 132 13.79 -3.89 -17.90
N SER A 133 13.63 -2.59 -18.12
CA SER A 133 13.51 -2.00 -19.46
C SER A 133 14.85 -1.91 -20.18
N ARG A 134 15.96 -1.73 -19.46
CA ARG A 134 17.32 -1.71 -20.05
C ARG A 134 17.81 -3.06 -20.55
N THR A 135 17.29 -4.15 -19.98
CA THR A 135 17.65 -5.53 -20.36
C THR A 135 16.79 -6.10 -21.49
N ALA A 136 15.82 -5.35 -22.00
CA ALA A 136 15.07 -5.76 -23.17
C ALA A 136 15.99 -5.59 -24.42
N PRO A 137 16.17 -6.61 -25.25
CA PRO A 137 17.00 -6.50 -26.45
C PRO A 137 16.47 -5.36 -27.33
N SER A 138 17.36 -4.46 -27.74
CA SER A 138 17.05 -3.46 -28.76
C SER A 138 16.67 -4.19 -30.03
N VAL A 139 15.40 -4.16 -30.40
CA VAL A 139 14.97 -4.55 -31.74
C VAL A 139 15.47 -3.46 -32.68
N SER A 140 16.60 -3.74 -33.34
CA SER A 140 17.06 -3.06 -34.55
C SER A 140 16.41 -3.69 -35.76
#